data_AF-H0H207-F1
#
_entry.id   AF-H0H207-F1
#
_cell.length_a   1.000
_cell.length_b   1.000
_cell.length_c   1.000
_cell.angle_alpha   90.00
_cell.angle_beta   90.00
_cell.angle_gamma   90.00
#
_symmetry.space_group_name_H-M   'P 1'
#
loop_
_entity.id
_entity.type
_entity.pdbx_description
1 polymer ?
#
loop_
_entity_poly.entity_id
_entity_poly.type
_entity_poly.pdbx_seq_one_letter_code
_entity_poly.pdbx_strand_id
1 'polypeptide(L)'
;MNRKEIAIQDRELTKQLALLRQENNHLQQACKILGEDKITENKKSVDKWRTICEMELSFILNSTLIKINRMGGYKDFLEKEMEAKKRRLEYQIDSGIEDQIYEVRESEDFKQLSEVEQQEWEGQMNEKLKELEKNKVMELEKLNKVLLDSEGKEFGMAELCTRLKLDYNLIFPQ
;
A
#
# COMPACT_ATOMS: atom_id res chain seq x y z
N MET A 1 -1.50 53.68 -38.13
CA MET A 1 -1.36 52.46 -37.29
C MET A 1 -2.35 51.43 -37.80
N ASN A 2 -1.89 50.23 -38.15
CA ASN A 2 -2.72 49.22 -38.80
C ASN A 2 -3.66 48.56 -37.78
N ARG A 3 -4.95 48.35 -38.10
CA ARG A 3 -5.92 47.72 -37.18
C ARG A 3 -5.44 46.38 -36.62
N LYS A 4 -4.63 45.64 -37.39
CA LYS A 4 -4.01 44.38 -36.96
C LYS A 4 -2.95 44.58 -35.88
N GLU A 5 -2.15 45.64 -35.96
CA GLU A 5 -1.12 45.95 -34.95
C GLU A 5 -1.74 46.33 -33.62
N ILE A 6 -2.82 47.12 -33.65
CA ILE A 6 -3.61 47.51 -32.46
C ILE A 6 -4.19 46.26 -31.78
N ALA A 7 -4.77 45.33 -32.54
CA ALA A 7 -5.35 44.10 -32.00
C ALA A 7 -4.29 43.18 -31.36
N ILE A 8 -3.08 43.13 -31.92
CA ILE A 8 -1.97 42.36 -31.35
C ILE A 8 -1.49 42.99 -30.04
N GLN A 9 -1.33 44.32 -30.01
CA GLN A 9 -0.94 45.05 -28.79
C GLN A 9 -1.99 44.91 -27.68
N ASP A 10 -3.28 45.02 -28.01
CA ASP A 10 -4.36 44.89 -27.04
C ASP A 10 -4.43 43.49 -26.42
N ARG A 11 -4.21 42.45 -27.24
CA ARG A 11 -4.12 41.06 -26.76
C ARG A 11 -2.92 40.85 -25.84
N GLU A 12 -1.79 41.46 -26.15
CA GLU A 12 -0.57 41.35 -25.35
C GLU A 12 -0.71 42.09 -24.01
N LEU A 13 -1.25 43.32 -24.03
CA LEU A 13 -1.58 44.09 -22.83
C LEU A 13 -2.60 43.36 -21.94
N THR A 14 -3.61 42.72 -22.53
CA THR A 14 -4.60 41.94 -21.77
C THR A 14 -3.96 40.74 -21.07
N LYS A 15 -3.04 40.03 -21.74
CA LYS A 15 -2.29 38.93 -21.11
C LYS A 15 -1.43 39.43 -19.97
N GLN A 16 -0.71 40.53 -20.16
CA GLN A 16 0.13 41.12 -19.13
C GLN A 16 -0.69 41.57 -17.91
N LEU A 17 -1.86 42.18 -18.14
CA LEU A 17 -2.81 42.53 -17.08
C LEU A 17 -3.31 41.31 -16.31
N ALA A 18 -3.60 40.20 -17.00
CA ALA A 18 -4.04 38.98 -16.35
C ALA A 18 -2.94 38.39 -15.45
N LEU A 19 -1.70 38.35 -15.94
CA LEU A 19 -0.54 37.89 -15.17
C LEU A 19 -0.29 38.76 -13.95
N LEU A 20 -0.29 40.08 -14.11
CA LEU A 20 -0.09 41.03 -13.01
C LEU A 20 -1.20 40.94 -11.96
N ARG A 21 -2.45 40.72 -12.38
CA ARG A 21 -3.57 40.49 -11.43
C ARG A 21 -3.39 39.19 -10.66
N GLN A 22 -2.96 38.12 -11.33
CA GLN A 22 -2.68 36.85 -10.67
C GLN A 22 -1.54 36.99 -9.65
N GLU A 23 -0.45 37.64 -10.05
CA GLU A 23 0.69 37.89 -9.17
C GLU A 23 0.30 38.76 -7.97
N ASN A 24 -0.47 39.82 -8.18
CA ASN A 24 -0.97 40.66 -7.09
C ASN A 24 -1.84 39.86 -6.12
N ASN A 25 -2.74 39.03 -6.63
CA ASN A 25 -3.57 38.15 -5.79
C ASN A 25 -2.71 37.16 -4.98
N HIS A 26 -1.69 36.54 -5.60
CA HIS A 26 -0.77 35.66 -4.90
C HIS A 26 0.01 36.40 -3.80
N LEU A 27 0.51 37.60 -4.09
CA LEU A 27 1.23 38.43 -3.12
C LEU A 27 0.32 38.86 -1.96
N GLN A 28 -0.91 39.26 -2.23
CA GLN A 28 -1.89 39.59 -1.18
C GLN A 28 -2.17 38.39 -0.27
N GLN A 29 -2.34 37.20 -0.85
CA GLN A 29 -2.53 35.97 -0.08
C GLN A 29 -1.28 35.62 0.74
N ALA A 30 -0.08 35.74 0.17
CA ALA A 30 1.18 35.51 0.87
C ALA A 30 1.35 36.47 2.05
N CYS A 31 1.08 37.77 1.87
CA CYS A 31 1.11 38.76 2.94
C CYS A 31 0.10 38.44 4.06
N LYS A 32 -1.11 37.99 3.70
CA LYS A 32 -2.11 37.56 4.68
C LYS A 32 -1.62 36.36 5.48
N ILE A 33 -1.09 35.34 4.81
CA ILE A 33 -0.57 34.13 5.44
C ILE A 33 0.61 34.45 6.38
N LEU A 34 1.55 35.30 5.93
CA LEU A 34 2.70 35.71 6.73
C LEU A 34 2.32 36.58 7.94
N GLY A 35 1.23 37.35 7.84
CA GLY A 35 0.71 38.16 8.94
C GLY A 35 -0.11 37.37 9.97
N GLU A 36 -0.40 36.09 9.72
CA GLU A 36 -1.16 35.24 10.65
C GLU A 36 -0.20 34.41 11.52
N ASP A 37 -0.31 34.54 12.85
CA ASP A 37 0.41 33.71 13.83
C ASP A 37 0.13 32.20 13.70
N LYS A 38 -0.92 31.84 12.94
CA LYS A 38 -1.34 30.46 12.70
C LYS A 38 -0.25 29.59 12.11
N ILE A 39 0.68 30.12 11.32
CA ILE A 39 1.81 29.30 10.81
C ILE A 39 2.64 28.78 11.97
N THR A 40 2.94 29.64 12.94
CA THR A 40 3.74 29.31 14.12
C THR A 40 2.97 28.36 15.03
N GLU A 41 1.69 28.59 15.23
CA GLU A 41 0.82 27.70 16.02
C GLU A 41 0.67 26.32 15.38
N ASN A 42 0.52 26.27 14.05
CA ASN A 42 0.45 25.01 13.30
C ASN A 42 1.77 24.25 13.42
N LYS A 43 2.92 24.91 13.28
CA LYS A 43 4.23 24.27 13.48
C LYS A 43 4.35 23.67 14.88
N LYS A 44 4.02 24.44 15.93
CA LYS A 44 3.98 23.94 17.31
C LYS A 44 3.07 22.73 17.49
N SER A 45 1.90 22.76 16.84
CA SER A 45 0.95 21.65 16.88
C SER A 45 1.50 20.41 16.20
N VAL A 46 2.13 20.56 15.03
CA VAL A 46 2.82 19.47 14.32
C VAL A 46 3.90 18.86 15.19
N ASP A 47 4.76 19.67 15.79
CA ASP A 47 5.85 19.19 16.66
C ASP A 47 5.31 18.45 17.88
N LYS A 48 4.26 18.99 18.52
CA LYS A 48 3.59 18.32 19.64
C LYS A 48 3.04 16.95 19.24
N TRP A 49 2.36 16.85 18.10
CA TRP A 49 1.82 15.59 17.62
C TRP A 49 2.91 14.59 17.23
N ARG A 50 4.02 15.07 16.64
CA ARG A 50 5.20 14.24 16.39
C ARG A 50 5.74 13.65 17.69
N THR A 51 5.99 14.47 18.71
CA THR A 51 6.49 13.99 20.00
C THR A 51 5.56 12.93 20.61
N ILE A 52 4.25 13.14 20.57
CA ILE A 52 3.29 12.14 21.05
C ILE A 52 3.43 10.83 20.26
N CYS A 53 3.46 10.89 18.93
CA CYS A 53 3.65 9.72 18.09
C CYS A 53 4.97 9.00 18.36
N GLU A 54 6.08 9.72 18.53
CA GLU A 54 7.39 9.14 18.85
C GLU A 54 7.36 8.37 20.19
N MET A 55 6.72 8.94 21.21
CA MET A 55 6.57 8.31 22.53
C MET A 55 5.73 7.04 22.46
N GLU A 56 4.57 7.12 21.81
CA GLU A 56 3.66 5.98 21.64
C GLU A 56 4.31 4.86 20.82
N LEU A 57 4.98 5.21 19.72
CA LEU A 57 5.69 4.24 18.89
C LEU A 57 6.86 3.59 19.65
N SER A 58 7.58 4.35 20.48
CA SER A 58 8.64 3.80 21.33
C SER A 58 8.08 2.80 22.35
N PHE A 59 6.93 3.10 22.95
CA PHE A 59 6.25 2.19 23.86
C PHE A 59 5.80 0.90 23.14
N ILE A 60 5.16 1.04 21.98
CA ILE A 60 4.71 -0.10 21.16
C ILE A 60 5.90 -0.94 20.70
N LEU A 61 6.99 -0.31 20.25
CA LEU A 61 8.21 -0.99 19.82
C LEU A 61 8.78 -1.83 20.96
N ASN A 62 8.95 -1.25 22.15
CA ASN A 62 9.48 -1.97 23.31
C ASN A 62 8.60 -3.18 23.69
N SER A 63 7.28 -2.98 23.73
CA SER A 63 6.32 -4.07 24.00
C SER A 63 6.40 -5.18 22.94
N THR A 64 6.58 -4.79 21.67
CA THR A 64 6.70 -5.72 20.55
C THR A 64 8.01 -6.49 20.59
N LEU A 65 9.13 -5.80 20.85
CA LEU A 65 10.45 -6.42 21.00
C LEU A 65 10.48 -7.45 22.12
N ILE A 66 9.82 -7.20 23.25
CA ILE A 66 9.70 -8.20 24.33
C ILE A 66 9.02 -9.47 23.81
N LYS A 67 7.94 -9.34 23.03
CA LYS A 67 7.24 -10.50 22.47
C LYS A 67 8.09 -11.24 21.44
N ILE A 68 8.75 -10.50 20.55
CA ILE A 68 9.66 -11.05 19.54
C ILE A 68 10.81 -11.81 20.19
N ASN A 69 11.45 -11.23 21.20
CA ASN A 69 12.55 -11.87 21.91
C ASN A 69 12.10 -13.14 22.65
N ARG A 70 10.90 -13.14 23.24
CA ARG A 70 10.30 -14.37 23.82
C ARG A 70 10.04 -15.46 22.79
N MET A 71 9.89 -15.10 21.52
CA MET A 71 9.69 -16.05 20.42
C MET A 71 10.99 -16.60 19.83
N GLY A 72 12.16 -16.12 20.26
CA GLY A 72 13.48 -16.50 19.76
C GLY A 72 14.18 -15.42 18.92
N GLY A 73 13.55 -14.24 18.77
CA GLY A 73 14.09 -13.12 18.01
C GLY A 73 13.30 -12.84 16.73
N TYR A 74 13.77 -11.88 15.94
CA TYR A 74 13.04 -11.40 14.76
C TYR A 74 12.95 -12.45 13.64
N LYS A 75 13.99 -13.25 13.45
CA LYS A 75 13.99 -14.37 12.48
C LYS A 75 12.88 -15.38 12.80
N ASP A 76 12.84 -15.88 14.03
CA ASP A 76 11.81 -16.83 14.49
C ASP A 76 10.39 -16.25 14.42
N PHE A 77 10.25 -14.96 14.69
CA PHE A 77 8.97 -14.27 14.50
C PHE A 77 8.52 -14.27 13.04
N LEU A 78 9.43 -13.94 12.11
CA LEU A 78 9.14 -13.99 10.69
C LEU A 78 8.84 -15.42 10.25
N GLU A 79 9.65 -16.41 10.61
CA GLU A 79 9.43 -17.81 10.25
C GLU A 79 8.02 -18.29 10.64
N LYS A 80 7.59 -17.98 11.86
CA LYS A 80 6.22 -18.29 12.34
C LYS A 80 5.13 -17.57 11.54
N GLU A 81 5.35 -16.28 11.21
CA GLU A 81 4.43 -15.51 10.39
C GLU A 81 4.28 -16.12 8.98
N MET A 82 5.40 -16.54 8.40
CA MET A 82 5.45 -17.11 7.06
C MET A 82 4.86 -18.51 7.03
N GLU A 83 5.10 -19.32 8.05
CA GLU A 83 4.48 -20.64 8.18
C GLU A 83 2.96 -20.56 8.38
N ALA A 84 2.47 -19.54 9.09
CA ALA A 84 1.04 -19.27 9.17
C ALA A 84 0.45 -18.87 7.81
N LYS A 85 1.15 -18.03 7.03
CA LYS A 85 0.75 -17.66 5.67
C LYS A 85 0.76 -18.86 4.72
N LYS A 86 1.79 -19.70 4.79
CA LYS A 86 1.92 -20.94 4.01
C LYS A 86 0.75 -21.87 4.28
N ARG A 87 0.45 -22.15 5.55
CA ARG A 87 -0.70 -22.98 5.93
C ARG A 87 -2.04 -22.44 5.43
N ARG A 88 -2.21 -21.11 5.45
CA ARG A 88 -3.42 -20.48 4.91
C ARG A 88 -3.53 -20.63 3.39
N LEU A 89 -2.42 -20.48 2.65
CA LEU A 89 -2.38 -20.67 1.21
C LEU A 89 -2.65 -22.13 0.83
N GLU A 90 -2.08 -23.08 1.56
CA GLU A 90 -2.35 -24.52 1.38
C GLU A 90 -3.84 -24.83 1.59
N TYR A 91 -4.42 -24.38 2.71
CA TYR A 91 -5.84 -24.59 2.99
C TYR A 91 -6.78 -24.02 1.91
N GLN A 92 -6.49 -22.81 1.40
CA GLN A 92 -7.33 -22.19 0.37
C GLN A 92 -7.41 -23.00 -0.93
N ILE A 93 -6.35 -23.73 -1.26
CA ILE A 93 -6.28 -24.51 -2.50
C ILE A 93 -6.87 -25.89 -2.26
N ASP A 94 -6.44 -26.56 -1.19
CA ASP A 94 -6.76 -27.96 -0.93
C ASP A 94 -8.23 -28.16 -0.51
N SER A 95 -8.86 -27.21 0.20
CA SER A 95 -10.23 -27.41 0.72
C SER A 95 -11.31 -26.59 0.03
N GLY A 96 -10.93 -25.56 -0.73
CA GLY A 96 -11.90 -24.60 -1.26
C GLY A 96 -12.33 -24.92 -2.68
N ILE A 97 -11.37 -25.34 -3.50
CA ILE A 97 -11.52 -25.36 -4.94
C ILE A 97 -11.77 -26.78 -5.42
N GLU A 98 -11.03 -27.77 -4.92
CA GLU A 98 -11.27 -29.18 -5.26
C GLU A 98 -12.71 -29.62 -4.89
N ASP A 99 -13.20 -29.21 -3.72
CA ASP A 99 -14.58 -29.48 -3.29
C ASP A 99 -15.62 -28.81 -4.20
N GLN A 100 -15.38 -27.56 -4.62
CA GLN A 100 -16.28 -26.85 -5.55
C GLN A 100 -16.29 -27.51 -6.94
N ILE A 101 -15.14 -27.99 -7.42
CA ILE A 101 -15.05 -28.73 -8.69
C ILE A 101 -15.86 -30.01 -8.58
N TYR A 102 -15.70 -30.74 -7.48
CA TYR A 102 -16.42 -31.97 -7.23
C TYR A 102 -17.93 -31.76 -7.16
N GLU A 103 -18.39 -30.73 -6.43
CA GLU A 103 -19.81 -30.37 -6.34
C GLU A 103 -20.42 -30.03 -7.70
N VAL A 104 -19.74 -29.23 -8.52
CA VAL A 104 -20.22 -28.90 -9.87
C VAL A 104 -20.25 -30.13 -10.75
N ARG A 105 -19.23 -30.98 -10.69
CA ARG A 105 -19.18 -32.23 -11.48
C ARG A 105 -20.29 -33.20 -11.12
N GLU A 106 -20.67 -33.24 -9.85
CA GLU A 106 -21.80 -34.06 -9.37
C GLU A 106 -23.17 -33.41 -9.58
N SER A 107 -23.22 -32.13 -9.97
CA SER A 107 -24.47 -31.42 -10.21
C SER A 107 -25.22 -31.97 -11.42
N GLU A 108 -26.55 -31.95 -11.32
CA GLU A 108 -27.41 -32.47 -12.37
C GLU A 108 -27.38 -31.61 -13.63
N ASP A 109 -27.10 -30.32 -13.48
CA ASP A 109 -26.90 -29.39 -14.59
C ASP A 109 -25.63 -29.75 -15.39
N PHE A 110 -24.54 -30.13 -14.71
CA PHE A 110 -23.31 -30.56 -15.37
C PHE A 110 -23.48 -31.91 -16.10
N LYS A 111 -24.20 -32.85 -15.48
CA LYS A 111 -24.48 -34.17 -16.08
C LYS A 111 -25.38 -34.08 -17.32
N GLN A 112 -26.15 -33.01 -17.46
CA GLN A 112 -26.99 -32.74 -18.65
C GLN A 112 -26.22 -32.09 -19.81
N LEU A 113 -25.00 -31.60 -19.59
CA LEU A 113 -24.14 -31.08 -20.65
C LEU A 113 -23.72 -32.19 -21.62
N SER A 114 -23.48 -31.82 -22.87
CA SER A 114 -22.88 -32.73 -23.84
C SER A 114 -21.45 -33.11 -23.45
N GLU A 115 -20.95 -34.26 -23.94
CA GLU A 115 -19.57 -34.70 -23.66
C GLU A 115 -18.52 -33.64 -24.05
N VAL A 116 -18.78 -32.88 -25.12
CA VAL A 116 -17.89 -31.81 -25.58
C VAL A 116 -17.85 -30.66 -24.57
N GLU A 117 -19.00 -30.24 -24.05
CA GLU A 117 -19.11 -29.17 -23.06
C GLU A 117 -18.51 -29.58 -21.70
N GLN A 118 -18.69 -30.85 -21.31
CA GLN A 118 -18.06 -31.39 -20.10
C GLN A 118 -16.53 -31.39 -20.22
N GLN A 119 -15.99 -31.81 -21.36
CA GLN A 119 -14.55 -31.79 -21.62
C GLN A 119 -13.98 -30.37 -21.64
N GLU A 120 -14.69 -29.42 -22.24
CA GLU A 120 -14.27 -28.03 -22.27
C GLU A 120 -14.23 -27.43 -20.85
N TRP A 121 -15.26 -27.69 -20.04
CA TRP A 121 -15.30 -27.25 -18.64
C TRP A 121 -14.19 -27.89 -17.80
N GLU A 122 -13.97 -29.20 -17.92
CA GLU A 122 -12.86 -29.88 -17.23
C GLU A 122 -11.50 -29.30 -17.65
N GLY A 123 -11.34 -28.94 -18.93
CA GLY A 123 -10.17 -28.23 -19.45
C GLY A 123 -9.96 -26.89 -18.77
N GLN A 124 -10.98 -26.03 -18.75
CA GLN A 124 -10.94 -24.70 -18.12
C GLN A 124 -10.64 -24.79 -16.62
N MET A 125 -11.20 -25.77 -15.94
CA MET A 125 -11.01 -25.94 -14.50
C MET A 125 -9.60 -26.46 -14.17
N ASN A 126 -9.09 -27.39 -14.97
CA ASN A 126 -7.70 -27.84 -14.87
C ASN A 126 -6.70 -26.70 -15.14
N GLU A 127 -6.99 -25.81 -16.08
CA GLU A 127 -6.17 -24.61 -16.30
C GLU A 127 -6.19 -23.67 -15.11
N LYS A 128 -7.37 -23.42 -14.51
CA LYS A 128 -7.48 -22.63 -13.28
C LYS A 128 -6.70 -23.24 -12.13
N LEU A 129 -6.79 -24.56 -11.92
CA LEU A 129 -6.00 -25.25 -10.89
C LEU A 129 -4.49 -25.08 -11.13
N LYS A 130 -4.03 -25.24 -12.37
CA LYS A 130 -2.62 -25.00 -12.72
C LYS A 130 -2.18 -23.56 -12.46
N GLU A 131 -3.03 -22.59 -12.77
CA GLU A 131 -2.73 -21.18 -12.51
C GLU A 131 -2.66 -20.87 -11.01
N LEU A 132 -3.58 -21.44 -10.22
CA LEU A 132 -3.58 -21.32 -8.77
C LEU A 132 -2.33 -21.94 -8.14
N GLU A 133 -1.95 -23.15 -8.57
CA GLU A 133 -0.74 -23.80 -8.10
C GLU A 133 0.51 -23.00 -8.48
N LYS A 134 0.55 -22.45 -9.70
CA LYS A 134 1.64 -21.54 -10.12
C LYS A 134 1.71 -20.29 -9.22
N ASN A 135 0.57 -19.68 -8.93
CA ASN A 135 0.49 -18.52 -8.04
C ASN A 135 0.93 -18.87 -6.61
N LYS A 136 0.57 -20.06 -6.11
CA LYS A 136 1.02 -20.59 -4.81
C LYS A 136 2.53 -20.70 -4.77
N VAL A 137 3.15 -21.34 -5.76
CA VAL A 137 4.62 -21.47 -5.84
C VAL A 137 5.28 -20.09 -5.85
N MET A 138 4.78 -19.16 -6.67
CA MET A 138 5.30 -17.79 -6.71
C MET A 138 5.18 -17.06 -5.37
N GLU A 139 4.04 -17.16 -4.68
CA GLU A 139 3.87 -16.55 -3.36
C GLU A 139 4.79 -17.22 -2.31
N LEU A 140 4.94 -18.54 -2.32
CA LEU A 140 5.87 -19.24 -1.43
C LEU A 140 7.32 -18.83 -1.69
N GLU A 141 7.73 -18.64 -2.95
CA GLU A 141 9.06 -18.14 -3.30
C GLU A 141 9.27 -16.71 -2.80
N LYS A 142 8.29 -15.81 -2.96
CA LYS A 142 8.35 -14.46 -2.40
C LYS A 142 8.50 -14.51 -0.88
N LEU A 143 7.75 -15.38 -0.22
CA LEU A 143 7.83 -15.56 1.23
C LEU A 143 9.23 -16.04 1.65
N ASN A 144 9.79 -17.04 0.97
CA ASN A 144 11.15 -17.52 1.24
C ASN A 144 12.21 -16.43 1.01
N LYS A 145 12.04 -15.62 -0.02
CA LYS A 145 12.94 -14.50 -0.30
C LYS A 145 12.96 -13.48 0.84
N VAL A 146 11.79 -13.14 1.38
CA VAL A 146 11.70 -12.22 2.54
C VAL A 146 12.46 -12.76 3.74
N LEU A 147 12.40 -14.07 4.00
CA LEU A 147 13.17 -14.70 5.08
C LEU A 147 14.68 -14.60 4.85
N LEU A 148 15.15 -14.91 3.65
CA LEU A 148 16.56 -14.79 3.27
C LEU A 148 17.05 -13.34 3.40
N ASP A 149 16.26 -12.38 2.88
CA ASP A 149 16.57 -10.96 2.93
C ASP A 149 16.51 -10.40 4.37
N SER A 150 15.90 -11.12 5.32
CA SER A 150 15.80 -10.73 6.72
C SER A 150 16.95 -11.24 7.59
N GLU A 151 17.85 -12.05 7.04
CA GLU A 151 18.97 -12.59 7.80
C GLU A 151 19.90 -11.46 8.30
N GLY A 152 20.15 -11.44 9.60
CA GLY A 152 20.92 -10.39 10.26
C GLY A 152 20.20 -9.04 10.42
N LYS A 153 18.93 -8.93 10.02
CA LYS A 153 18.11 -7.73 10.31
C LYS A 153 17.46 -7.86 11.68
N GLU A 154 17.19 -6.71 12.29
CA GLU A 154 16.45 -6.60 13.55
C GLU A 154 15.12 -5.87 13.34
N PHE A 155 14.17 -6.13 14.23
CA PHE A 155 12.90 -5.42 14.23
C PHE A 155 13.09 -3.99 14.75
N GLY A 156 13.08 -3.01 13.85
CA GLY A 156 13.31 -1.60 14.18
C GLY A 156 12.05 -0.73 14.11
N MET A 157 12.22 0.55 14.45
CA MET A 157 11.15 1.55 14.36
C MET A 157 10.58 1.71 12.94
N ALA A 158 11.46 1.68 11.93
CA ALA A 158 11.03 1.75 10.53
C ALA A 158 10.11 0.58 10.14
N GLU A 159 10.48 -0.64 10.52
CA GLU A 159 9.67 -1.85 10.30
C GLU A 159 8.33 -1.78 11.05
N LEU A 160 8.33 -1.27 12.29
CA LEU A 160 7.10 -1.03 13.04
C LEU A 160 6.17 -0.04 12.32
N CYS A 161 6.70 1.09 11.85
CA CYS A 161 5.93 2.08 11.08
C CYS A 161 5.36 1.48 9.79
N THR A 162 6.16 0.69 9.05
CA THR A 162 5.69 -0.02 7.85
C THR A 162 4.53 -0.94 8.16
N ARG A 163 4.62 -1.74 9.23
CA ARG A 163 3.53 -2.66 9.64
C ARG A 163 2.27 -1.94 10.10
N LEU A 164 2.42 -0.78 10.74
CA LEU A 164 1.30 0.08 11.16
C LEU A 164 0.76 0.98 10.04
N LYS A 165 1.36 0.94 8.84
CA LYS A 165 1.03 1.80 7.69
C LYS A 165 1.16 3.29 8.01
N LEU A 166 2.22 3.65 8.74
CA LEU A 166 2.55 5.03 9.10
C LEU A 166 3.68 5.56 8.22
N ASP A 167 3.60 6.84 7.86
CA ASP A 167 4.70 7.53 7.19
C ASP A 167 5.81 7.83 8.21
N TYR A 168 6.92 7.11 8.09
CA TYR A 168 8.07 7.27 8.96
C TYR A 168 8.64 8.69 8.92
N ASN A 169 8.73 9.31 7.74
CA ASN A 169 9.35 10.62 7.57
C ASN A 169 8.46 11.76 8.08
N LEU A 170 7.15 11.53 8.16
CA LEU A 170 6.22 12.48 8.76
C LEU A 170 6.46 12.62 10.27
N ILE A 171 6.80 11.51 10.93
CA ILE A 171 7.01 11.42 12.37
C ILE A 171 8.45 11.74 12.74
N PHE A 172 9.41 11.14 12.03
CA PHE A 172 10.86 11.29 12.24
C PHE A 172 11.51 12.01 11.05
N PRO A 173 11.29 13.33 10.89
CA PRO A 173 11.95 14.10 9.84
C PRO A 173 13.46 14.16 10.09
N GLN A 174 14.26 14.12 9.01
CA GLN A 174 15.72 14.30 9.06
C GLN A 174 16.12 15.72 9.46
#